data_AF-A0AAW0ADD0-F1
#
_entry.id   AF-A0AAW0ADD0-F1
#
_cell.length_a   1.000
_cell.length_b   1.000
_cell.length_c   1.000
_cell.angle_alpha   90.00
_cell.angle_beta   90.00
_cell.angle_gamma   90.00
#
_symmetry.space_group_name_H-M   'P 1'
#
loop_
_entity.id
_entity.type
_entity.pdbx_description
1 polymer ?
#
loop_
_entity_poly.entity_id
_entity_poly.type
_entity_poly.pdbx_seq_one_letter_code
_entity_poly.pdbx_strand_id
1 'polypeptide(L)'
;MHCTACHIIPHSKGDEYIKLLSLYRGITPPITEIRDVRNGILLYAGFHIALGAGQIAFLLTGAKNPYLDVSDVPGCQDSTAPHRLILQHIETLGPPYDTIARNNTDARFASASNGPKPELLHFFYACAVIRRWGLDVKATQHPLR
;
A
#
# COMPACT_ATOMS: atom_id res chain seq x y z
N MET A 1 -0.79 -10.00 -20.50
CA MET A 1 -0.91 -9.94 -19.03
C MET A 1 -2.34 -9.55 -18.69
N HIS A 2 -2.99 -10.27 -17.77
CA HIS A 2 -4.37 -9.99 -17.34
C HIS A 2 -4.36 -9.14 -16.06
N CYS A 3 -5.14 -8.06 -16.06
CA CYS A 3 -5.34 -7.20 -14.90
C CYS A 3 -6.67 -7.54 -14.23
N THR A 4 -6.69 -7.51 -12.90
CA THR A 4 -7.90 -7.70 -12.09
C THR A 4 -8.13 -6.49 -11.20
N ALA A 5 -9.40 -6.15 -10.99
CA ALA A 5 -9.78 -5.23 -9.94
C ALA A 5 -9.56 -5.89 -8.58
N CYS A 6 -8.89 -5.18 -7.68
CA CYS A 6 -8.68 -5.59 -6.31
C CYS A 6 -9.06 -4.47 -5.36
N HIS A 7 -9.55 -4.86 -4.19
CA HIS A 7 -9.87 -3.91 -3.14
C HIS A 7 -8.66 -3.73 -2.23
N ILE A 8 -8.36 -2.48 -1.87
CA ILE A 8 -7.32 -2.17 -0.87
C ILE A 8 -7.79 -2.64 0.51
N ILE A 9 -8.98 -2.22 0.92
CA ILE A 9 -9.68 -2.78 2.07
C ILE A 9 -10.52 -3.96 1.59
N PRO A 10 -10.30 -5.18 2.10
CA PRO A 10 -10.97 -6.38 1.60
C PRO A 10 -12.49 -6.26 1.58
N HIS A 11 -13.11 -6.72 0.49
CA HIS A 11 -14.57 -6.72 0.31
C HIS A 11 -15.32 -7.37 1.49
N SER A 12 -14.72 -8.39 2.11
CA SER A 12 -15.26 -9.10 3.27
C SER A 12 -15.39 -8.26 4.55
N LYS A 13 -14.80 -7.05 4.61
CA LYS A 13 -14.96 -6.13 5.75
C LYS A 13 -16.29 -5.40 5.75
N GLY A 14 -16.94 -5.24 4.59
CA GLY A 14 -18.24 -4.59 4.45
C GLY A 14 -18.22 -3.06 4.56
N ASP A 15 -19.38 -2.46 4.26
CA ASP A 15 -19.58 -1.01 4.12
C ASP A 15 -19.33 -0.25 5.44
N GLU A 16 -19.84 -0.77 6.55
CA GLU A 16 -19.71 -0.10 7.85
C GLU A 16 -18.23 0.02 8.27
N TYR A 17 -17.43 -0.99 8.00
CA TYR A 17 -16.00 -0.97 8.31
C TYR A 17 -15.27 0.12 7.52
N ILE A 18 -15.47 0.19 6.20
CA ILE A 18 -14.76 1.18 5.38
C ILE A 18 -15.25 2.60 5.67
N LYS A 19 -16.53 2.77 6.01
CA LYS A 19 -17.09 4.04 6.44
C LYS A 19 -16.41 4.55 7.70
N LEU A 20 -16.35 3.74 8.75
CA LEU A 20 -15.67 4.11 10.00
C LEU A 20 -14.18 4.36 9.79
N LEU A 21 -13.51 3.50 9.01
CA LEU A 21 -12.10 3.67 8.69
C LEU A 21 -11.84 4.99 7.96
N SER A 22 -12.65 5.31 6.94
CA SER A 22 -12.48 6.51 6.13
C SER A 22 -12.67 7.79 6.95
N LEU A 23 -13.67 7.80 7.85
CA LEU A 23 -13.90 8.88 8.80
C LEU A 23 -12.71 9.04 9.77
N TYR A 24 -12.28 7.94 10.39
CA TYR A 24 -11.17 7.95 11.35
C TYR A 24 -9.84 8.38 10.72
N ARG A 25 -9.65 8.04 9.44
CA ARG A 25 -8.46 8.44 8.66
C ARG A 25 -8.58 9.81 8.01
N GLY A 26 -9.68 10.53 8.19
CA GLY A 26 -9.86 11.88 7.64
C GLY A 26 -10.05 11.94 6.11
N ILE A 27 -10.46 10.85 5.48
CA ILE A 27 -10.71 10.81 4.02
C ILE A 27 -11.95 11.66 3.72
N THR A 28 -11.78 12.68 2.86
CA THR A 28 -12.85 13.62 2.50
C THR A 28 -13.07 13.66 0.97
N PRO A 29 -14.30 13.43 0.46
CA PRO A 29 -15.45 12.94 1.22
C PRO A 29 -15.22 11.51 1.73
N PRO A 30 -15.88 11.07 2.82
CA PRO A 30 -15.74 9.70 3.32
C PRO A 30 -16.10 8.64 2.26
N ILE A 31 -15.56 7.43 2.42
CA ILE A 31 -15.91 6.27 1.60
C ILE A 31 -17.02 5.51 2.32
N THR A 32 -18.22 5.48 1.74
CA THR A 32 -19.41 4.90 2.40
C THR A 32 -19.71 3.47 1.98
N GLU A 33 -19.12 2.99 0.87
CA GLU A 33 -19.39 1.67 0.30
C GLU A 33 -18.08 0.91 0.04
N ILE A 34 -18.07 -0.39 0.33
CA ILE A 34 -16.89 -1.24 0.17
C ILE A 34 -16.47 -1.40 -1.29
N ARG A 35 -17.42 -1.23 -2.22
CA ARG A 35 -17.23 -1.28 -3.67
C ARG A 35 -16.91 0.08 -4.30
N ASP A 36 -16.74 1.13 -3.50
CA ASP A 36 -16.34 2.45 -4.00
C ASP A 36 -15.02 2.35 -4.78
N VAL A 37 -14.95 3.01 -5.93
CA VAL A 37 -13.76 3.00 -6.81
C VAL A 37 -12.50 3.50 -6.11
N ARG A 38 -12.63 4.35 -5.09
CA ARG A 38 -11.52 4.86 -4.26
C ARG A 38 -10.93 3.78 -3.35
N ASN A 39 -11.64 2.67 -3.14
CA ASN A 39 -11.14 1.45 -2.50
C ASN A 39 -10.58 0.44 -3.50
N GLY A 40 -10.63 0.73 -4.81
CA GLY A 40 -10.24 -0.19 -5.87
C GLY A 40 -8.95 0.21 -6.58
N ILE A 41 -8.15 -0.78 -6.97
CA ILE A 41 -7.03 -0.61 -7.90
C ILE A 41 -6.99 -1.76 -8.91
N LEU A 42 -6.49 -1.48 -10.12
CA LEU A 42 -6.25 -2.49 -11.15
C LEU A 42 -4.81 -2.99 -11.04
N LEU A 43 -4.63 -4.29 -10.81
CA LEU A 43 -3.31 -4.92 -10.72
C LEU A 43 -3.18 -6.12 -11.64
N TYR A 44 -1.96 -6.41 -12.06
CA TYR A 44 -1.61 -7.72 -12.59
C TYR A 44 -2.03 -8.82 -11.60
N ALA A 45 -2.60 -9.92 -12.10
CA ALA A 45 -3.17 -10.98 -11.28
C ALA A 45 -2.22 -11.51 -10.19
N GLY A 46 -0.92 -11.65 -10.50
CA GLY A 46 0.07 -12.05 -9.51
C GLY A 46 0.21 -11.04 -8.36
N PHE A 47 0.23 -9.74 -8.68
CA PHE A 47 0.29 -8.69 -7.66
C PHE A 47 -1.02 -8.55 -6.88
N HIS A 48 -2.18 -8.88 -7.46
CA HIS A 48 -3.42 -8.96 -6.69
C HIS A 48 -3.30 -10.01 -5.57
N ILE A 49 -2.81 -11.21 -5.89
CA ILE A 49 -2.57 -12.27 -4.89
C ILE A 49 -1.59 -11.78 -3.81
N ALA A 50 -0.46 -11.19 -4.23
CA ALA A 50 0.56 -10.69 -3.32
C ALA A 50 0.05 -9.55 -2.41
N LEU A 51 -0.80 -8.66 -2.94
CA LEU A 51 -1.46 -7.61 -2.17
C LEU A 51 -2.37 -8.25 -1.12
N GLY A 52 -3.24 -9.17 -1.49
CA GLY A 52 -4.15 -9.85 -0.56
C GLY A 52 -3.43 -10.61 0.56
N ALA A 53 -2.24 -11.13 0.29
CA ALA A 53 -1.38 -11.80 1.27
C ALA A 53 -0.57 -10.83 2.16
N GLY A 54 -0.57 -9.52 1.85
CA GLY A 54 0.22 -8.49 2.55
C GLY A 54 1.71 -8.53 2.22
N GLN A 55 2.10 -9.14 1.09
CA GLN A 55 3.49 -9.29 0.66
C GLN A 55 3.99 -8.10 -0.16
N ILE A 56 3.05 -7.30 -0.70
CA ILE A 56 3.31 -5.99 -1.28
C ILE A 56 2.38 -4.95 -0.67
N ALA A 57 2.79 -3.68 -0.76
CA ALA A 57 1.93 -2.56 -0.47
C ALA A 57 2.36 -1.32 -1.27
N PHE A 58 1.48 -0.33 -1.30
CA PHE A 58 1.75 0.96 -1.91
C PHE A 58 1.97 2.02 -0.83
N LEU A 59 2.96 2.88 -1.04
CA LEU A 59 3.32 3.93 -0.10
C LEU A 59 3.51 5.24 -0.84
N LEU A 60 2.91 6.33 -0.35
CA LEU A 60 3.30 7.67 -0.77
C LEU A 60 4.41 8.21 0.14
N THR A 61 5.41 8.86 -0.46
CA THR A 61 6.53 9.54 0.21
C THR A 61 6.46 11.06 0.05
N GLY A 62 7.33 11.80 0.74
CA GLY A 62 7.49 13.26 0.61
C GLY A 62 6.33 14.06 1.22
N ALA A 63 5.81 15.04 0.49
CA ALA A 63 4.76 15.96 0.99
C ALA A 63 3.47 15.28 1.47
N LYS A 64 3.26 13.99 1.15
CA LYS A 64 2.13 13.19 1.62
C LYS A 64 2.48 12.23 2.77
N ASN A 65 3.76 12.06 3.09
CA ASN A 65 4.23 11.29 4.24
C ASN A 65 5.46 12.01 4.85
N PRO A 66 5.27 12.80 5.92
CA PRO A 66 6.34 13.62 6.48
C PRO A 66 7.46 12.81 7.15
N TYR A 67 7.29 11.49 7.31
CA TYR A 67 8.28 10.61 7.94
C TYR A 67 9.20 9.90 6.94
N LEU A 68 8.92 10.00 5.64
CA LEU A 68 9.70 9.34 4.61
C LEU A 68 9.85 10.26 3.41
N ASP A 69 11.05 10.79 3.21
CA ASP A 69 11.37 11.66 2.10
C ASP A 69 11.42 10.89 0.77
N VAL A 70 11.27 11.62 -0.34
CA VAL A 70 11.40 11.05 -1.69
C VAL A 70 12.79 10.45 -1.92
N SER A 71 13.83 11.05 -1.33
CA SER A 71 15.23 10.63 -1.44
C SER A 71 15.57 9.39 -0.60
N ASP A 72 14.75 9.04 0.40
CA ASP A 72 14.96 7.86 1.24
C ASP A 72 14.70 6.54 0.49
N VAL A 73 14.03 6.58 -0.67
CA VAL A 73 13.67 5.40 -1.45
C VAL A 73 14.57 5.28 -2.68
N PRO A 74 15.48 4.28 -2.73
CA PRO A 74 16.38 4.07 -3.85
C PRO A 74 15.59 3.82 -5.15
N GLY A 75 15.91 4.57 -6.21
CA GLY A 75 15.27 4.44 -7.52
C GLY A 75 14.68 5.73 -8.07
N CYS A 76 14.32 5.69 -9.37
CA CYS A 76 13.84 6.76 -10.26
C CYS A 76 14.43 8.17 -10.02
N GLN A 77 15.45 8.51 -10.82
CA GLN A 77 16.31 9.70 -10.74
C GLN A 77 15.69 11.02 -11.24
N ASP A 78 14.40 11.06 -11.63
CA ASP A 78 13.83 12.23 -12.34
C ASP A 78 12.74 13.01 -11.58
N SER A 79 12.50 12.74 -10.30
CA SER A 79 11.35 13.31 -9.62
C SER A 79 11.70 14.61 -8.86
N THR A 80 11.65 15.76 -9.55
CA THR A 80 11.35 17.05 -8.89
C THR A 80 9.95 17.08 -8.27
N ALA A 81 9.16 16.00 -8.42
CA ALA A 81 7.82 15.91 -7.87
C ALA A 81 7.87 15.87 -6.33
N PRO A 82 6.95 16.58 -5.66
CA PRO A 82 6.94 16.72 -4.20
C PRO A 82 6.54 15.43 -3.46
N HIS A 83 6.17 14.37 -4.17
CA HIS A 83 5.83 13.05 -3.62
C HIS A 83 6.02 11.96 -4.68
N ARG A 84 6.30 10.73 -4.24
CA ARG A 84 6.30 9.54 -5.09
C ARG A 84 5.34 8.51 -4.52
N LEU A 85 4.59 7.85 -5.41
CA LEU A 85 3.86 6.63 -5.08
C LEU A 85 4.76 5.46 -5.46
N ILE A 86 5.08 4.59 -4.50
CA ILE A 86 5.96 3.45 -4.72
C ILE A 86 5.20 2.14 -4.49
N LEU A 87 5.55 1.13 -5.28
CA LEU A 87 5.26 -0.27 -4.97
C LEU A 87 6.40 -0.82 -4.13
N GLN A 88 6.10 -1.26 -2.92
CA GLN A 88 7.06 -1.85 -2.01
C GLN A 88 6.77 -3.34 -1.80
N HIS A 89 7.81 -4.15 -1.94
CA HIS A 89 7.81 -5.55 -1.54
C HIS A 89 8.10 -5.60 -0.04
N ILE A 90 7.13 -6.08 0.74
CA ILE A 90 7.22 -6.22 2.19
C ILE A 90 8.05 -7.47 2.56
N GLU A 91 8.16 -8.41 1.63
CA GLU A 91 9.02 -9.58 1.71
C GLU A 91 9.67 -9.88 0.36
N THR A 92 10.65 -10.79 0.34
CA THR A 92 11.30 -11.20 -0.89
C THR A 92 10.37 -12.09 -1.72
N LEU A 93 9.90 -11.57 -2.85
CA LEU A 93 8.96 -12.28 -3.74
C LEU A 93 9.66 -13.14 -4.81
N GLY A 94 10.85 -12.72 -5.27
CA GLY A 94 11.56 -13.37 -6.37
C GLY A 94 10.82 -13.27 -7.72
N PRO A 95 11.31 -13.98 -8.76
CA PRO A 95 10.60 -14.10 -10.03
C PRO A 95 9.23 -14.79 -9.88
N PRO A 96 8.18 -14.36 -10.62
CA PRO A 96 8.21 -13.37 -11.69
C PRO A 96 8.04 -11.92 -11.22
N TYR A 97 7.80 -11.68 -9.93
CA TYR A 97 7.46 -10.35 -9.40
C TYR A 97 8.55 -9.33 -9.68
N ASP A 98 9.80 -9.67 -9.36
CA ASP A 98 10.96 -8.78 -9.56
C ASP A 98 11.23 -8.48 -11.05
N THR A 99 10.76 -9.34 -11.96
CA THR A 99 10.85 -9.11 -13.42
C THR A 99 9.79 -8.13 -13.91
N ILE A 100 8.61 -8.12 -13.30
CA ILE A 100 7.47 -7.27 -13.71
C ILE A 100 7.59 -5.88 -13.08
N ALA A 101 7.80 -5.82 -11.77
CA ALA A 101 8.08 -4.58 -11.06
C ALA A 101 9.00 -4.88 -9.89
N ARG A 102 10.16 -4.23 -9.86
CA ARG A 102 11.13 -4.39 -8.77
C ARG A 102 10.61 -3.71 -7.50
N ASN A 103 11.11 -4.15 -6.35
CA ASN A 103 10.89 -3.44 -5.10
C ASN A 103 11.24 -1.94 -5.24
N ASN A 104 10.45 -1.08 -4.62
CA ASN A 104 10.57 0.38 -4.63
C ASN A 104 10.41 1.05 -6.01
N THR A 105 9.79 0.37 -6.97
CA THR A 105 9.47 0.97 -8.27
C THR A 105 8.35 1.99 -8.14
N ASP A 106 8.46 3.09 -8.89
CA ASP A 106 7.41 4.09 -9.01
C ASP A 106 6.12 3.47 -9.58
N ALA A 107 5.02 3.62 -8.85
CA ALA A 107 3.69 3.30 -9.31
C ALA A 107 2.91 4.58 -9.65
N ARG A 108 1.95 4.47 -10.56
CA ARG A 108 1.14 5.62 -11.03
C ARG A 108 -0.32 5.21 -11.19
N PHE A 109 -1.22 6.09 -10.79
CA PHE A 109 -2.64 5.96 -11.13
C PHE A 109 -2.90 6.65 -12.48
N ALA A 110 -3.66 6.02 -13.36
CA ALA A 110 -4.02 6.59 -14.66
C ALA A 110 -4.87 7.87 -14.52
N SER A 111 -5.62 8.02 -13.43
CA SER A 111 -6.38 9.22 -13.07
C SER A 111 -6.21 9.53 -11.59
N ALA A 112 -5.83 10.77 -11.27
CA ALA A 112 -5.55 11.20 -9.90
C ALA A 112 -6.81 11.59 -9.11
N SER A 113 -7.93 11.90 -9.77
CA SER A 113 -9.11 12.47 -9.10
C SER A 113 -9.92 11.44 -8.32
N ASN A 114 -10.11 10.24 -8.90
CA ASN A 114 -10.97 9.17 -8.35
C ASN A 114 -10.19 7.98 -7.78
N GLY A 115 -8.86 8.07 -7.76
CA GLY A 115 -8.01 7.01 -7.21
C GLY A 115 -8.04 6.95 -5.68
N PRO A 116 -7.43 5.90 -5.11
CA PRO A 116 -7.26 5.77 -3.67
C PRO A 116 -6.54 6.97 -3.08
N LYS A 117 -7.04 7.42 -1.91
CA LYS A 117 -6.38 8.48 -1.16
C LYS A 117 -5.19 7.94 -0.37
N PRO A 118 -4.14 8.75 -0.14
CA PRO A 118 -2.92 8.31 0.54
C PRO A 118 -3.19 7.67 1.90
N GLU A 119 -4.16 8.19 2.65
CA GLU A 119 -4.52 7.71 3.98
C GLU A 119 -5.00 6.24 3.98
N LEU A 120 -5.66 5.82 2.90
CA LEU A 120 -6.09 4.44 2.70
C LEU A 120 -4.91 3.52 2.37
N LEU A 121 -4.02 3.98 1.48
CA LEU A 121 -2.81 3.25 1.10
C LEU A 121 -1.86 3.09 2.29
N HIS A 122 -1.66 4.15 3.07
CA HIS A 122 -0.85 4.13 4.29
C HIS A 122 -1.43 3.22 5.37
N PHE A 123 -2.76 3.18 5.52
CA PHE A 123 -3.40 2.22 6.40
C PHE A 123 -3.08 0.78 5.99
N PHE A 124 -3.29 0.46 4.72
CA PHE A 124 -3.00 -0.87 4.21
C PHE A 124 -1.51 -1.23 4.35
N TYR A 125 -0.62 -0.29 4.01
CA TYR A 125 0.81 -0.42 4.20
C TYR A 125 1.16 -0.76 5.66
N ALA A 126 0.61 -0.01 6.62
CA ALA A 126 0.80 -0.28 8.04
C ALA A 126 0.31 -1.68 8.44
N CYS A 127 -0.84 -2.13 7.92
CA CYS A 127 -1.32 -3.50 8.13
C CYS A 127 -0.34 -4.55 7.59
N ALA A 128 0.21 -4.36 6.40
CA ALA A 128 1.18 -5.26 5.80
C ALA A 128 2.49 -5.32 6.62
N VAL A 129 3.01 -4.15 7.05
CA VAL A 129 4.18 -4.04 7.93
C VAL A 129 3.95 -4.75 9.26
N ILE A 130 2.82 -4.48 9.94
CA ILE A 130 2.49 -5.11 11.23
C ILE A 130 2.33 -6.63 11.08
N ARG A 131 1.74 -7.10 9.98
CA ARG A 131 1.65 -8.53 9.69
C ARG A 131 3.03 -9.18 9.55
N ARG A 132 3.99 -8.50 8.91
CA ARG A 132 5.33 -9.02 8.64
C ARG A 132 6.25 -8.98 9.86
N TRP A 133 6.24 -7.88 10.60
CA TRP A 133 7.21 -7.59 11.66
C TRP A 133 6.57 -7.36 13.05
N GLY A 134 5.28 -7.10 13.13
CA GLY A 134 4.59 -6.76 14.38
C GLY A 134 4.24 -7.95 15.28
N LEU A 135 4.39 -9.18 14.81
CA LEU A 135 4.08 -10.39 15.59
C LEU A 135 5.30 -10.97 16.32
N ASP A 136 6.50 -10.41 16.13
CA ASP A 136 7.75 -10.96 16.69
C ASP A 136 8.12 -10.39 18.07
N VAL A 137 7.14 -10.29 18.97
CA VAL A 137 7.33 -9.80 20.35
C VAL A 137 8.02 -10.86 21.24
N LYS A 138 8.37 -12.03 20.71
CA LYS A 138 9.09 -13.08 21.48
C LYS A 138 10.61 -13.02 21.34
N ALA A 139 11.18 -12.16 20.50
CA ALA A 139 12.63 -12.05 20.32
C ALA A 139 13.34 -11.09 21.30
N THR A 140 12.61 -10.34 22.14
CA THR A 140 13.19 -9.38 23.11
C THR A 140 13.44 -9.97 24.50
N GLN A 141 13.29 -11.28 24.69
CA GLN A 141 13.73 -11.98 25.90
C GLN A 141 15.08 -12.69 25.70
N HIS A 142 16.13 -11.95 25.35
CA HIS A 142 17.49 -12.39 25.64
C HIS A 142 17.96 -11.68 26.91
N PRO A 143 18.23 -12.40 28.03
CA PRO A 143 18.84 -11.77 29.18
C PRO A 143 20.25 -11.33 28.81
N LEU A 144 20.57 -10.09 29.13
CA LEU A 144 21.94 -9.57 29.12
C LEU A 144 22.83 -10.58 29.88
N ARG A 145 23.80 -11.15 29.16
CA ARG A 145 24.98 -11.80 29.73
C ARG A 145 26.18 -10.96 29.38
#